data_AF-L0HIB9-F1
#
_entry.id   AF-L0HIB9-F1
#
_cell.length_a   1.000
_cell.length_b   1.000
_cell.length_c   1.000
_cell.angle_alpha   90.00
_cell.angle_beta   90.00
_cell.angle_gamma   90.00
#
_symmetry.space_group_name_H-M   'P 1'
#
loop_
_entity.id
_entity.type
_entity.pdbx_description
1 polymer ?
#
loop_
_entity_poly.entity_id
_entity_poly.type
_entity_poly.pdbx_seq_one_letter_code
_entity_poly.pdbx_strand_id
1 'polypeptide(L)'
;MNPLIVSREKKIEEFCKKWNVRELLVFGSALRADFRPESDIDIIVDFKPGSVHTLLHLAKMEEELERVFGRRIDLITRKAIEQSRNHIRKKTILSTMVPVYVA
;
A
#
# COMPACT_ATOMS: atom_id res chain seq x y z
N MET A 1 -5.81 2.44 15.36
CA MET A 1 -4.66 1.98 14.55
C MET A 1 -4.71 0.47 14.47
N ASN A 2 -4.61 -0.12 13.27
CA ASN A 2 -4.68 -1.57 13.10
C ASN A 2 -3.43 -2.24 13.74
N PRO A 3 -3.56 -3.21 14.67
CA PRO A 3 -2.44 -3.82 15.39
C PRO A 3 -1.37 -4.46 14.48
N LEU A 4 -1.72 -4.79 13.24
CA LEU A 4 -0.76 -5.28 12.23
C LEU A 4 0.30 -4.24 11.83
N ILE A 5 -0.03 -2.95 11.90
CA ILE A 5 0.83 -1.84 11.46
C ILE A 5 1.77 -1.40 12.59
N VAL A 6 1.25 -1.30 13.81
CA VAL A 6 1.99 -0.75 14.98
C VAL A 6 3.28 -1.52 15.25
N SER A 7 3.28 -2.85 15.09
CA SER A 7 4.47 -3.69 15.30
C SER A 7 5.56 -3.52 14.23
N ARG A 8 5.26 -2.84 13.11
CA ARG A 8 6.10 -2.77 11.91
C ARG A 8 6.44 -1.34 11.48
N GLU A 9 6.03 -0.33 12.24
CA GLU A 9 6.19 1.10 11.90
C GLU A 9 7.61 1.46 11.47
N LYS A 10 8.64 1.02 12.20
CA LYS A 10 10.05 1.31 11.84
C LYS A 10 10.45 0.78 10.46
N LYS A 11 10.07 -0.46 10.14
CA LYS A 11 10.40 -1.07 8.85
C LYS A 11 9.66 -0.39 7.69
N ILE A 12 8.41 -0.01 7.94
CA ILE A 12 7.59 0.74 6.98
C ILE A 12 8.20 2.13 6.76
N GLU A 13 8.63 2.81 7.81
CA GLU A 13 9.29 4.11 7.71
C GLU A 13 10.60 4.05 6.92
N GLU A 14 11.46 3.05 7.19
CA GLU A 14 12.69 2.81 6.44
C GLU A 14 12.41 2.54 4.96
N PHE A 15 11.42 1.69 4.67
CA PHE A 15 10.94 1.42 3.32
C PHE A 15 10.50 2.71 2.62
N CYS A 16 9.65 3.51 3.28
CA CYS A 16 9.11 4.72 2.69
C CYS A 16 10.21 5.76 2.41
N LYS A 17 11.18 5.90 3.32
CA LYS A 17 12.35 6.76 3.12
C LYS A 17 13.22 6.29 1.96
N LYS A 18 13.52 4.98 1.89
CA LYS A 18 14.33 4.37 0.83
C LYS A 18 13.73 4.60 -0.55
N TRP A 19 12.41 4.48 -0.67
CA TRP A 19 11.70 4.55 -1.94
C TRP A 19 11.10 5.92 -2.26
N ASN A 20 11.39 6.96 -1.47
CA ASN A 20 10.79 8.30 -1.62
C ASN A 20 9.25 8.26 -1.67
N VAL A 21 8.66 7.40 -0.85
CA VAL A 21 7.21 7.32 -0.67
C VAL A 21 6.75 8.56 0.06
N ARG A 22 5.72 9.19 -0.48
CA ARG A 22 5.00 10.32 0.12
C ARG A 22 3.93 9.80 1.08
N GLU A 23 3.13 8.85 0.62
CA GLU A 23 2.04 8.25 1.39
C GLU A 23 1.98 6.75 1.12
N LEU A 24 1.78 5.97 2.18
CA LEU A 24 1.46 4.55 2.09
C LEU A 24 0.12 4.33 2.78
N LEU A 25 -0.82 3.78 2.04
CA LEU A 25 -2.20 3.60 2.48
C LEU A 25 -2.58 2.14 2.30
N VAL A 26 -3.33 1.57 3.24
CA VAL A 26 -3.89 0.22 3.11
C VAL A 26 -5.37 0.36 2.77
N PHE A 27 -5.85 -0.48 1.87
CA PHE A 27 -7.25 -0.56 1.51
C PHE A 27 -7.67 -2.03 1.32
N GLY A 28 -8.94 -2.26 0.99
CA GLY A 28 -9.40 -3.57 0.56
C GLY A 28 -9.88 -4.49 1.68
N SER A 29 -9.82 -5.80 1.42
CA SER A 29 -10.47 -6.82 2.25
C SER A 29 -9.92 -6.90 3.68
N ALA A 30 -8.71 -6.38 3.93
CA ALA A 30 -8.11 -6.20 5.26
C ALA A 30 -8.92 -5.32 6.22
N LEU A 31 -9.85 -4.52 5.69
CA LEU A 31 -10.73 -3.65 6.48
C LEU A 31 -12.14 -4.22 6.64
N ARG A 32 -12.45 -5.35 5.99
CA ARG A 32 -13.74 -6.02 6.12
C ARG A 32 -13.67 -7.09 7.22
N ALA A 33 -14.79 -7.31 7.91
CA ALA A 33 -14.88 -8.23 9.04
C ALA A 33 -14.68 -9.71 8.65
N ASP A 34 -14.76 -10.03 7.36
CA ASP A 34 -14.51 -11.35 6.77
C ASP A 34 -13.06 -11.55 6.31
N PHE A 35 -12.12 -10.70 6.76
CA PHE A 35 -10.71 -10.83 6.44
C PHE A 35 -10.17 -12.18 6.89
N ARG A 36 -9.86 -13.04 5.92
CA ARG A 36 -9.28 -14.36 6.15
C ARG A 36 -7.77 -14.25 6.32
N PRO A 37 -7.15 -15.16 7.10
CA PRO A 37 -5.70 -15.19 7.27
C PRO A 37 -4.92 -15.33 5.94
N GLU A 38 -5.54 -15.94 4.92
CA GLU A 38 -4.96 -16.18 3.61
C GLU A 38 -5.18 -15.04 2.60
N SER A 39 -5.92 -13.98 2.97
CA SER A 39 -6.19 -12.87 2.07
C SER A 39 -4.96 -11.99 1.86
N ASP A 40 -4.74 -11.60 0.61
CA ASP A 40 -3.74 -10.60 0.22
C ASP A 40 -4.08 -9.23 0.84
N ILE A 41 -3.05 -8.42 1.11
CA ILE A 41 -3.21 -7.05 1.63
C ILE A 41 -3.00 -6.07 0.49
N ASP A 42 -4.05 -5.33 0.14
CA ASP A 42 -3.95 -4.29 -0.88
C ASP A 42 -3.32 -3.01 -0.30
N ILE A 43 -2.18 -2.61 -0.85
CA ILE A 43 -1.42 -1.42 -0.44
C ILE A 43 -1.40 -0.42 -1.59
N ILE A 44 -1.69 0.84 -1.28
CA ILE A 44 -1.53 1.96 -2.18
C ILE A 44 -0.30 2.75 -1.80
N VAL A 45 0.56 2.94 -2.78
CA VAL A 45 1.75 3.78 -2.65
C VAL A 45 1.62 5.04 -3.50
N ASP A 46 1.91 6.18 -2.90
CA ASP A 46 2.10 7.45 -3.58
C ASP A 46 3.54 7.93 -3.38
N PHE A 47 4.18 8.39 -4.45
CA PHE A 47 5.59 8.78 -4.44
C PHE A 47 5.74 10.30 -4.44
N LYS A 48 6.86 10.80 -3.90
CA LYS A 48 7.17 12.23 -3.97
C LYS A 48 7.36 12.69 -5.43
N PRO A 49 6.99 13.94 -5.78
CA PRO A 49 7.22 14.49 -7.11
C PRO A 49 8.69 14.34 -7.54
N GLY A 50 8.91 13.94 -8.79
CA GLY A 50 10.26 13.70 -9.33
C GLY A 50 10.81 12.29 -9.08
N SER A 51 10.11 11.44 -8.33
CA SER A 51 10.49 10.04 -8.16
C SER A 51 10.14 9.22 -9.40
N VAL A 52 11.14 8.61 -10.03
CA VAL A 52 10.94 7.75 -11.20
C VAL A 52 11.08 6.29 -10.80
N HIS A 53 9.95 5.58 -10.74
CA HIS A 53 9.92 4.15 -10.45
C HIS A 53 9.56 3.35 -11.70
N THR A 54 10.36 2.33 -11.98
CA THR A 54 10.11 1.36 -13.05
C THR A 54 9.21 0.23 -12.53
N LEU A 55 8.67 -0.59 -13.43
CA LEU A 55 7.93 -1.80 -13.05
C LEU A 55 8.78 -2.73 -12.17
N LEU A 56 10.09 -2.81 -12.40
CA LEU A 56 11.00 -3.60 -11.57
C LEU A 56 11.14 -3.02 -10.15
N HIS A 57 11.09 -1.69 -10.01
CA HIS A 57 11.08 -1.07 -8.67
C HIS A 57 9.81 -1.44 -7.92
N LEU A 58 8.65 -1.42 -8.58
CA LEU A 58 7.39 -1.83 -7.96
C LEU A 58 7.41 -3.30 -7.52
N ALA A 59 7.91 -4.21 -8.36
CA ALA A 59 8.04 -5.62 -8.00
C ALA A 59 8.97 -5.84 -6.78
N LYS A 60 10.08 -5.09 -6.70
CA LYS A 60 10.98 -5.12 -5.52
C LYS A 60 10.31 -4.57 -4.27
N MET A 61 9.54 -3.49 -4.42
CA MET A 61 8.80 -2.90 -3.30
C MET A 61 7.76 -3.88 -2.74
N GLU A 62 7.04 -4.55 -3.63
CA GLU A 62 6.07 -5.59 -3.29
C GLU A 62 6.74 -6.70 -2.49
N GLU A 63 7.83 -7.29 -2.99
CA GLU A 63 8.61 -8.32 -2.28
C GLU A 63 9.13 -7.85 -0.91
N GLU A 64 9.61 -6.60 -0.81
CA GLU A 64 10.04 -6.02 0.47
C GLU A 64 8.89 -5.90 1.46
N LEU A 65 7.73 -5.41 1.02
CA LEU A 65 6.53 -5.30 1.86
C LEU A 65 6.02 -6.69 2.25
N GLU A 66 6.01 -7.66 1.35
CA GLU A 66 5.62 -9.05 1.66
C GLU A 66 6.48 -9.64 2.78
N ARG A 67 7.79 -9.37 2.78
CA ARG A 67 8.70 -9.79 3.86
C ARG A 67 8.43 -9.05 5.16
N VAL A 68 8.04 -7.78 5.11
CA VAL A 68 7.70 -6.98 6.31
C VAL A 68 6.40 -7.48 6.94
N PHE A 69 5.37 -7.71 6.13
CA PHE A 69 4.05 -8.14 6.60
C PHE A 69 3.95 -9.65 6.82
N GLY A 70 4.82 -10.45 6.19
CA GLY A 70 4.81 -11.91 6.25
C GLY A 70 3.65 -12.53 5.48
N ARG A 71 3.09 -11.81 4.51
CA ARG A 71 1.91 -12.16 3.71
C ARG A 71 2.02 -11.55 2.33
N ARG A 72 1.23 -12.06 1.39
CA ARG A 72 1.13 -11.48 0.05
C ARG A 72 0.58 -10.06 0.09
N ILE A 73 1.20 -9.19 -0.70
CA ILE A 73 0.87 -7.78 -0.80
C ILE A 73 0.52 -7.48 -2.26
N ASP A 74 -0.63 -6.87 -2.52
CA ASP A 74 -0.92 -6.28 -3.84
C ASP A 74 -0.55 -4.80 -3.79
N LEU A 75 0.55 -4.42 -4.44
CA LEU A 75 1.05 -3.05 -4.44
C LEU A 75 0.53 -2.28 -5.65
N ILE A 76 -0.31 -1.28 -5.39
CA ILE A 76 -0.91 -0.44 -6.42
C ILE A 76 -0.41 1.00 -6.26
N THR A 77 -0.06 1.65 -7.37
CA THR A 77 0.27 3.08 -7.34
C THR A 77 -1.00 3.93 -7.31
N ARG A 78 -1.00 5.03 -6.55
CA ARG A 78 -2.12 6.01 -6.53
C ARG A 78 -2.51 6.43 -7.96
N LYS A 79 -1.51 6.65 -8.81
CA LYS A 79 -1.70 7.00 -10.23
C LYS A 79 -2.48 5.94 -11.01
N ALA A 80 -2.21 4.64 -10.79
CA ALA A 80 -2.93 3.57 -11.46
C ALA A 80 -4.43 3.55 -11.09
N ILE A 81 -4.76 3.87 -9.83
CA ILE A 81 -6.15 4.00 -9.38
C ILE A 81 -6.81 5.24 -9.97
N GLU A 82 -6.09 6.35 -10.02
CA GLU A 82 -6.60 7.60 -10.59
C GLU A 82 -6.91 7.47 -12.08
N GLN A 83 -6.07 6.72 -12.81
CA GLN A 83 -6.22 6.40 -14.23
C GLN A 83 -7.26 5.30 -14.51
N SER A 84 -7.71 4.56 -13.48
CA SER A 84 -8.70 3.52 -13.66
C SER A 84 -10.03 4.10 -14.15
N ARG A 85 -10.56 3.53 -15.24
CA ARG A 85 -11.85 3.92 -15.83
C ARG A 85 -13.05 3.49 -14.98
N ASN A 86 -12.84 2.62 -13.98
CA ASN A 86 -13.92 2.13 -13.12
C ASN A 86 -14.13 3.08 -11.93
N HIS A 87 -15.04 4.04 -12.10
CA HIS A 87 -15.35 5.08 -11.11
C HIS A 87 -15.94 4.52 -9.80
N ILE A 88 -16.66 3.39 -9.85
CA ILE A 88 -17.24 2.75 -8.66
C ILE A 88 -16.14 2.17 -7.79
N ARG A 89 -15.19 1.44 -8.42
CA ARG A 89 -14.03 0.86 -7.74
C ARG A 89 -13.14 1.96 -7.17
N LYS A 90 -12.86 3.02 -7.94
CA LYS A 90 -12.12 4.20 -7.48
C LYS A 90 -12.74 4.84 -6.24
N LYS A 91 -14.05 5.12 -6.26
CA LYS A 91 -14.75 5.78 -5.13
C LYS A 91 -14.72 4.93 -3.86
N THR A 92 -14.94 3.62 -4.00
CA THR A 92 -14.95 2.68 -2.87
C THR A 92 -13.56 2.53 -2.25
N ILE A 93 -12.52 2.44 -3.08
CA ILE A 93 -11.14 2.37 -2.63
C ILE A 93 -10.81 3.65 -1.87
N LEU A 94 -10.97 4.83 -2.50
CA LEU A 94 -10.64 6.13 -1.91
C LEU A 94 -11.37 6.42 -0.60
N SER A 95 -12.62 5.97 -0.44
CA SER A 95 -13.39 6.20 0.79
C SER A 95 -13.02 5.27 1.95
N THR A 96 -12.27 4.20 1.71
CA THR A 96 -11.91 3.19 2.73
C THR A 96 -10.43 3.15 3.05
N MET A 97 -9.61 4.01 2.43
CA MET A 97 -8.16 3.99 2.64
C MET A 97 -7.80 4.41 4.05
N VAL A 98 -6.94 3.63 4.69
CA VAL A 98 -6.34 3.98 6.00
C VAL A 98 -4.87 4.30 5.78
N PRO A 99 -4.41 5.52 6.13
CA PRO A 99 -3.01 5.85 6.04
C PRO A 99 -2.20 5.02 7.05
N VAL A 100 -1.12 4.44 6.54
CA VAL A 100 -0.13 3.68 7.33
C VAL A 100 1.13 4.51 7.51
N TYR A 101 1.46 5.33 6.52
CA TYR A 101 2.57 6.25 6.57
C TYR A 101 2.24 7.52 5.76
N VAL A 102 2.62 8.67 6.30
CA VAL A 102 2.52 9.98 5.65
C VAL A 102 3.81 10.73 5.97
N ALA A 103 4.53 11.18 4.94
CA ALA A 103 5.82 11.88 5.04
C ALA A 103 5.69 13.40 4.95
#